data_AF-A0A0H5DRK8-F1
#
_entry.id   AF-A0A0H5DRK8-F1
#
_cell.length_a   1.000
_cell.length_b   1.000
_cell.length_c   1.000
_cell.angle_alpha   90.00
_cell.angle_beta   90.00
_cell.angle_gamma   90.00
#
_symmetry.space_group_name_H-M   'P 1'
#
loop_
_entity.id
_entity.type
_entity.pdbx_description
1 polymer ?
#
loop_
_entity_poly.entity_id
_entity_poly.type
_entity_poly.pdbx_seq_one_letter_code
_entity_poly.pdbx_strand_id
1 'polypeptide(L)'
;MTEEEHPFYGYEILREREHAQIEKILSKHKGKQADDQLKKEIYEELQDLKDKGTISIPFKVVLRKDPMARQAPYIEVILDTKL
;
A
#
# COMPACT_ATOMS: atom_id res chain seq x y z
N MET A 1 20.19 -26.22 27.25
CA MET A 1 19.83 -26.10 25.82
C MET A 1 19.43 -24.64 25.65
N THR A 2 20.38 -23.80 25.26
CA THR A 2 20.13 -22.39 24.96
C THR A 2 19.64 -22.36 23.51
N GLU A 3 18.33 -22.33 23.35
CA GLU A 3 17.73 -21.93 22.09
C GLU A 3 18.15 -20.47 21.87
N GLU A 4 19.03 -20.26 20.89
CA GLU A 4 19.30 -18.94 20.32
C GLU A 4 17.98 -18.44 19.72
N GLU A 5 17.15 -17.82 20.56
CA GLU A 5 16.06 -16.96 20.12
C GLU A 5 16.70 -15.85 19.30
N HIS A 6 16.76 -16.05 17.97
CA HIS A 6 17.00 -14.96 17.05
C HIS A 6 15.81 -14.01 17.20
N PRO A 7 15.99 -12.84 17.82
CA PRO A 7 14.94 -11.86 17.73
C PRO A 7 14.88 -11.44 16.26
N PHE A 8 13.73 -11.61 15.62
CA PHE A 8 13.50 -11.28 14.21
C PHE A 8 13.46 -9.74 14.03
N TYR A 9 14.49 -9.03 14.53
CA TYR A 9 14.65 -7.58 14.46
C TYR A 9 15.00 -7.19 13.02
N GLY A 10 14.00 -6.68 12.31
CA GLY A 10 14.20 -5.98 11.05
C GLY A 10 12.91 -5.84 10.25
N TYR A 11 12.16 -6.94 10.09
CA TYR A 11 11.11 -7.01 9.08
C TYR A 11 9.73 -6.52 9.54
N GLU A 12 9.31 -6.78 10.77
CA GLU A 12 7.98 -6.37 11.26
C GLU A 12 7.87 -4.85 11.45
N ILE A 13 8.92 -4.22 12.01
CA ILE A 13 8.97 -2.77 12.23
C ILE A 13 9.09 -2.01 10.90
N LEU A 14 9.83 -2.55 9.91
CA LEU A 14 9.88 -1.98 8.57
C LEU A 14 8.51 -2.06 7.91
N ARG A 15 7.84 -3.22 7.96
CA ARG A 15 6.47 -3.37 7.44
C ARG A 15 5.49 -2.41 8.08
N GLU A 16 5.49 -2.25 9.40
CA GLU A 16 4.57 -1.34 10.09
C GLU A 16 4.82 0.12 9.68
N ARG A 17 6.09 0.54 9.56
CA ARG A 17 6.46 1.87 9.06
C ARG A 17 6.06 2.07 7.60
N GLU A 18 6.30 1.10 6.74
CA GLU A 18 5.89 1.10 5.33
C GLU A 18 4.36 1.20 5.23
N HIS A 19 3.64 0.40 6.01
CA HIS A 19 2.18 0.41 6.08
C HIS A 19 1.66 1.77 6.52
N ALA A 20 2.26 2.38 7.55
CA ALA A 20 1.88 3.70 8.02
C ALA A 20 2.12 4.80 6.96
N GLN A 21 3.19 4.71 6.17
CA GLN A 21 3.42 5.65 5.06
C GLN A 21 2.37 5.47 3.96
N ILE A 22 2.10 4.23 3.56
CA ILE A 22 1.08 3.91 2.56
C ILE A 22 -0.30 4.38 3.02
N GLU A 23 -0.67 4.10 4.27
CA GLU A 23 -1.93 4.54 4.87
C GLU A 23 -2.04 6.07 4.95
N LYS A 24 -0.93 6.77 5.21
CA LYS A 24 -0.88 8.23 5.21
C LYS A 24 -1.13 8.80 3.81
N ILE A 25 -0.55 8.19 2.76
CA ILE A 25 -0.84 8.56 1.36
C ILE A 25 -2.32 8.30 1.07
N LEU A 26 -2.81 7.08 1.30
CA LEU A 26 -4.19 6.69 1.03
C LEU A 26 -5.21 7.57 1.78
N SER A 27 -4.90 7.96 3.01
CA SER A 27 -5.74 8.87 3.80
C SER A 27 -5.89 10.25 3.17
N LYS A 28 -4.90 10.78 2.45
CA LYS A 28 -5.03 12.05 1.70
C LYS A 28 -5.98 11.93 0.52
N HIS A 29 -6.08 10.73 -0.05
CA HIS A 29 -6.93 10.43 -1.21
C HIS A 29 -8.31 9.89 -0.79
N LYS A 30 -8.53 9.67 0.52
CA LYS A 30 -9.79 9.20 1.09
C LYS A 30 -10.87 10.26 0.88
N GLY A 31 -11.97 9.85 0.21
CA GLY A 31 -13.09 10.74 -0.11
C GLY A 31 -12.99 11.43 -1.48
N LYS A 32 -11.89 11.26 -2.22
CA LYS A 32 -11.85 11.61 -3.64
C LYS A 32 -12.60 10.58 -4.48
N GLN A 33 -13.11 11.00 -5.62
CA GLN A 33 -13.74 10.10 -6.58
C GLN A 33 -12.71 9.09 -7.09
N ALA A 34 -13.07 7.80 -7.10
CA ALA A 34 -12.19 6.76 -7.62
C ALA A 34 -12.28 6.73 -9.15
N ASP A 35 -11.28 7.32 -9.79
CA ASP A 35 -11.12 7.40 -11.23
C ASP A 35 -9.66 7.06 -11.63
N ASP A 36 -9.42 6.97 -12.94
CA ASP A 36 -8.10 6.61 -13.45
C ASP A 36 -7.04 7.68 -13.10
N GLN A 37 -7.45 8.93 -12.92
CA GLN A 37 -6.55 9.99 -12.48
C GLN A 37 -6.11 9.74 -11.03
N LEU A 38 -7.05 9.50 -10.12
CA LEU A 38 -6.71 9.19 -8.73
C LEU A 38 -5.84 7.93 -8.61
N LYS A 39 -6.13 6.90 -9.42
CA LYS A 39 -5.33 5.68 -9.50
C LYS A 39 -3.89 5.98 -9.88
N LYS A 40 -3.69 6.84 -10.88
CA LYS A 40 -2.37 7.24 -11.35
C LYS A 40 -1.63 8.04 -10.28
N GLU A 41 -2.29 9.02 -9.65
CA GLU A 41 -1.71 9.80 -8.55
C GLU A 41 -1.21 8.90 -7.40
N ILE A 42 -2.06 7.97 -6.93
CA ILE A 42 -1.71 7.03 -5.86
C ILE A 42 -0.53 6.14 -6.29
N TYR A 43 -0.54 5.66 -7.53
CA TYR A 43 0.55 4.84 -8.06
C TYR A 43 1.87 5.61 -8.13
N GLU A 44 1.86 6.86 -8.58
CA GLU A 44 3.05 7.72 -8.67
C GLU A 44 3.61 8.03 -7.28
N GLU A 45 2.78 8.38 -6.30
CA GLU A 45 3.22 8.59 -4.90
C GLU A 45 3.82 7.31 -4.29
N LEU A 46 3.20 6.15 -4.50
CA LEU A 46 3.74 4.87 -4.02
C LEU A 46 5.05 4.50 -4.74
N GLN A 47 5.16 4.79 -6.04
CA GLN A 47 6.40 4.53 -6.78
C GLN A 47 7.54 5.43 -6.32
N ASP A 48 7.27 6.71 -6.05
CA ASP A 48 8.25 7.65 -5.49
C ASP A 48 8.75 7.19 -4.10
N LEU A 49 7.85 6.72 -3.23
CA LEU A 49 8.25 6.12 -1.95
C LEU A 49 9.11 4.87 -2.15
N LYS A 50 8.83 4.09 -3.20
CA LYS A 50 9.62 2.89 -3.52
C LYS A 50 11.01 3.26 -4.04
N ASP A 51 11.10 4.25 -4.91
CA ASP A 51 12.35 4.75 -5.47
C ASP A 51 13.25 5.36 -4.39
N LYS A 52 12.64 6.05 -3.42
CA LYS A 52 13.32 6.57 -2.21
C LYS A 52 13.75 5.48 -1.22
N GLY A 53 13.41 4.21 -1.47
CA GLY A 53 13.67 3.10 -0.55
C GLY A 53 12.85 3.18 0.75
N THR A 54 11.77 3.96 0.76
CA THR A 54 10.86 4.06 1.92
C THR A 54 9.94 2.86 1.99
N ILE A 55 9.48 2.37 0.83
CA ILE A 55 8.77 1.10 0.71
C ILE A 55 9.55 0.14 -0.20
N SER A 56 9.69 -1.10 0.21
CA SER A 56 10.31 -2.17 -0.59
C SER A 56 9.26 -3.20 -1.04
N ILE A 57 8.11 -3.23 -0.35
CA ILE A 57 7.02 -4.16 -0.63
C ILE A 57 6.45 -3.91 -2.04
N PRO A 58 6.34 -4.94 -2.90
CA PRO A 58 5.66 -4.80 -4.18
C PRO A 58 4.18 -4.50 -3.97
N PHE A 59 3.65 -3.55 -4.75
CA PHE A 59 2.27 -3.09 -4.63
C PHE A 59 1.57 -3.06 -5.99
N LYS A 60 0.25 -3.14 -5.97
CA LYS A 60 -0.61 -3.02 -7.15
C LYS A 60 -1.80 -2.13 -6.83
N VAL A 61 -2.03 -1.10 -7.64
CA VAL A 61 -3.17 -0.19 -7.51
C VAL A 61 -4.24 -0.59 -8.52
N VAL A 62 -5.43 -0.92 -8.04
CA VAL A 62 -6.56 -1.38 -8.85
C VAL A 62 -7.74 -0.43 -8.65
N LEU A 63 -8.35 -0.01 -9.75
CA LEU A 63 -9.61 0.72 -9.73
C LEU A 63 -10.75 -0.30 -9.87
N ARG A 64 -11.51 -0.49 -8.80
CA ARG A 64 -12.70 -1.34 -8.80
C ARG A 64 -13.90 -0.47 -9.17
N LYS A 65 -14.54 -0.82 -10.28
CA LYS A 65 -15.82 -0.24 -10.70
C LYS A 65 -16.86 -1.33 -10.55
N ASP A 66 -17.89 -1.09 -9.74
CA ASP A 66 -18.97 -2.04 -9.60
C ASP A 66 -19.84 -2.01 -10.87
N PRO A 67 -19.96 -3.12 -11.62
CA PRO A 67 -20.72 -3.14 -12.87
C PRO A 67 -22.23 -3.01 -12.66
N MET A 68 -22.72 -3.28 -11.43
CA MET A 68 -24.12 -3.10 -11.05
C MET A 68 -24.40 -1.70 -10.47
N ALA A 69 -23.39 -0.83 -10.38
CA ALA A 69 -23.44 0.50 -9.76
C ALA A 69 -24.02 0.50 -8.33
N ARG A 70 -23.98 -0.64 -7.63
CA ARG A 70 -24.48 -0.74 -6.24
C ARG A 70 -23.49 -0.15 -5.25
N GLN A 71 -22.23 -0.02 -5.65
CA GLN A 71 -21.16 0.58 -4.88
C GLN A 71 -20.48 1.66 -5.70
N ALA A 72 -20.15 2.77 -5.05
CA ALA A 72 -19.29 3.78 -5.66
C ALA A 72 -17.95 3.11 -6.05
N PRO A 73 -17.36 3.48 -7.19
CA PRO A 73 -16.04 2.99 -7.55
C PRO A 73 -15.07 3.31 -6.42
N TYR A 74 -14.11 2.41 -6.20
CA TYR A 74 -13.08 2.57 -5.16
C TYR A 74 -11.73 2.11 -5.68
N ILE A 75 -10.67 2.65 -5.07
CA ILE A 75 -9.30 2.25 -5.36
C ILE A 75 -8.84 1.28 -4.28
N GLU A 76 -8.31 0.16 -4.73
CA GLU A 76 -7.78 -0.91 -3.91
C GLU A 76 -6.27 -1.00 -4.14
N VAL A 77 -5.49 -0.85 -3.08
CA VAL A 77 -4.04 -1.06 -3.12
C VAL A 77 -3.74 -2.41 -2.50
N ILE A 78 -3.24 -3.32 -3.32
CA ILE A 78 -2.87 -4.68 -2.94
C ILE A 78 -1.37 -4.70 -2.72
N LEU A 79 -0.94 -5.02 -1.50
CA LEU A 79 0.46 -5.20 -1.16
C LEU A 79 0.79 -6.69 -1.27
N ASP A 80 1.68 -7.05 -2.19
CA ASP A 80 2.11 -8.43 -2.38
C ASP A 80 3.24 -8.72 -1.39
N THR A 81 2.89 -9.37 -0.29
CA THR A 81 3.83 -9.75 0.76
C THR A 81 4.17 -11.23 0.64
N LYS A 82 4.55 -11.70 -0.56
CA LYS A 82 5.15 -13.03 -0.70
C LYS A 82 6.47 -13.06 0.10
N LEU A 83 6.39 -13.67 1.28
CA LEU A 83 7.52 -14.28 1.98
C LEU A 83 7.77 -15.66 1.38
#